data_AF-A0A7Y5Q3L2-F1
#
_entry.id   AF-A0A7Y5Q3L2-F1
#
_cell.length_a   1.000
_cell.length_b   1.000
_cell.length_c   1.000
_cell.angle_alpha   90.00
_cell.angle_beta   90.00
_cell.angle_gamma   90.00
#
_symmetry.space_group_name_H-M   'P 1'
#
loop_
_entity.id
_entity.type
_entity.pdbx_description
1 polymer ?
#
loop_
_entity_poly.entity_id
_entity_poly.type
_entity_poly.pdbx_seq_one_letter_code
_entity_poly.pdbx_strand_id
1 'polypeptide(L)' 'MQGAPFLCFYCRHRGQKGPNGLTCAAFPDGIPRAIIDFSADHRQPFDGDQGIQFEMRDDAPLDLLQWTLECLDDLAPEA' A
#
# COMPACT_ATOMS: atom_id res chain seq x y z
N MET A 1 -10.81 0.05 13.76
CA MET A 1 -9.35 0.09 13.57
C MET A 1 -9.14 0.38 12.10
N GLN A 2 -8.53 1.53 11.80
CA GLN A 2 -8.71 2.28 10.55
C GLN A 2 -7.63 1.89 9.52
N GLY A 3 -8.03 1.75 8.25
CA GLY A 3 -7.19 1.47 7.07
C GLY A 3 -7.03 -0.02 6.80
N ALA A 4 -7.33 -0.48 5.58
CA ALA A 4 -7.20 -1.89 5.23
C ALA A 4 -5.71 -2.31 5.28
N PRO A 5 -5.26 -3.05 6.31
CA PRO A 5 -3.89 -2.93 6.80
C PRO A 5 -2.83 -3.70 6.00
N PHE A 6 -3.08 -4.05 4.73
CA PHE A 6 -2.21 -5.01 4.06
C PHE A 6 -1.96 -4.79 2.55
N LEU A 7 -2.37 -3.68 1.91
CA LEU A 7 -2.12 -3.48 0.47
C LEU A 7 -0.64 -3.62 0.10
N CYS A 8 0.26 -3.11 0.94
CA CYS A 8 1.70 -3.26 0.73
C CYS A 8 2.12 -4.74 0.54
N PHE A 9 1.52 -5.67 1.28
CA PHE A 9 1.83 -7.09 1.16
C PHE A 9 1.36 -7.71 -0.16
N TYR A 10 0.37 -7.13 -0.82
CA TYR A 10 -0.15 -7.60 -2.11
C TYR A 10 0.41 -6.81 -3.30
N CYS A 11 1.29 -5.83 -3.06
CA CYS A 11 1.88 -5.02 -4.12
C CYS A 11 3.05 -5.74 -4.80
N ARG A 12 3.04 -5.75 -6.14
CA ARG A 12 4.12 -6.25 -6.99
C ARG A 12 5.44 -5.55 -6.76
N HIS A 13 5.39 -4.28 -6.38
CA HIS A 13 6.56 -3.43 -6.18
C HIS A 13 7.17 -3.53 -4.77
N ARG A 14 6.63 -4.39 -3.90
CA ARG A 14 7.13 -4.55 -2.54
C ARG A 14 8.57 -5.06 -2.57
N GLY A 15 9.46 -4.33 -1.88
CA GLY A 15 10.86 -4.69 -1.71
C GLY A 15 11.10 -5.57 -0.49
N GLN A 16 12.37 -5.92 -0.29
CA GLN A 16 12.82 -6.55 0.95
C GLN A 16 13.00 -5.50 2.05
N LYS A 17 13.12 -5.94 3.31
CA LYS A 17 13.41 -5.02 4.41
C LYS A 17 14.79 -4.36 4.19
N GLY A 18 14.79 -3.05 3.99
CA GLY A 18 15.99 -2.23 3.85
C GLY A 18 16.53 -1.72 5.19
N PRO A 19 17.60 -0.90 5.17
CA PRO A 19 18.24 -0.38 6.38
C PRO A 19 17.30 0.45 7.25
N ASN A 20 16.29 1.09 6.64
CA ASN A 20 15.34 1.96 7.34
C ASN A 20 13.93 1.35 7.51
N GLY A 21 13.75 0.06 7.25
CA GLY A 21 12.46 -0.63 7.41
C GLY A 21 11.91 -1.24 6.12
N LEU A 22 10.60 -1.17 5.92
CA LEU A 22 9.97 -1.66 4.68
C LEU A 22 10.35 -0.75 3.52
N THR A 23 10.67 -1.34 2.37
CA THR A 23 10.97 -0.61 1.12
C THR A 23 10.07 -1.12 0.00
N CYS A 24 9.97 -0.33 -1.07
CA CYS A 24 9.34 -0.73 -2.33
C CYS A 24 10.04 -0.01 -3.49
N ALA A 25 9.68 -0.32 -4.74
CA ALA A 25 10.26 0.35 -5.91
C ALA A 25 10.06 1.88 -5.89
N ALA A 26 8.92 2.35 -5.35
CA ALA A 26 8.61 3.77 -5.18
C ALA A 26 9.49 4.45 -4.10
N PHE A 27 9.87 3.70 -3.07
CA PHE A 27 10.65 4.19 -1.92
C PHE A 27 11.79 3.22 -1.58
N PRO A 28 12.90 3.22 -2.37
CA PRO A 28 13.99 2.27 -2.19
C PRO A 28 14.73 2.44 -0.86
N ASP A 29 14.78 3.66 -0.32
CA ASP A 29 15.46 3.98 0.93
C ASP A 29 14.60 3.77 2.19
N GLY A 30 13.30 3.51 2.02
CA GLY A 30 12.34 3.33 3.11
C GLY A 30 10.99 3.99 2.85
N ILE A 31 9.91 3.26 3.11
CA ILE A 31 8.54 3.74 2.93
C ILE A 31 8.20 4.77 4.03
N PRO A 32 7.64 5.94 3.68
CA PRO A 32 7.14 6.93 4.64
C PRO A 32 6.17 6.33 5.66
N ARG A 33 6.22 6.83 6.91
CA ARG A 33 5.37 6.32 8.00
C ARG A 33 3.86 6.43 7.69
N ALA A 34 3.43 7.52 7.08
CA ALA A 34 2.03 7.76 6.68
C ALA A 34 1.47 6.69 5.73
N ILE A 35 2.35 6.04 4.96
CA ILE A 35 1.99 4.89 4.12
C ILE A 35 2.00 3.63 4.99
N ILE A 36 3.04 3.40 5.80
CA ILE A 36 3.13 2.21 6.67
C ILE A 36 1.96 2.10 7.68
N ASP A 37 1.47 3.23 8.20
CA ASP A 37 0.39 3.28 9.19
C ASP A 37 -1.01 3.43 8.59
N PHE A 38 -1.12 3.33 7.26
CA PHE A 38 -2.38 3.44 6.50
C PHE A 38 -3.11 4.78 6.66
N SER A 39 -2.38 5.85 7.02
CA SER A 39 -2.93 7.21 7.01
C SER A 39 -3.11 7.77 5.60
N ALA A 40 -2.50 7.15 4.58
CA ALA A 40 -2.67 7.48 3.16
C ALA A 40 -3.17 6.26 2.36
N ASP A 41 -4.10 6.47 1.43
CA ASP A 41 -4.56 5.43 0.50
C ASP A 41 -3.44 5.12 -0.52
N HIS A 42 -2.96 3.88 -0.53
CA HIS A 42 -1.84 3.43 -1.36
C HIS A 42 -2.21 3.32 -2.85
N ARG A 43 -3.48 3.50 -3.21
CA ARG A 43 -3.96 3.57 -4.59
C ARG A 43 -3.84 4.98 -5.16
N GLN A 44 -3.68 5.99 -4.31
CA GLN A 44 -3.53 7.38 -4.73
C GLN A 44 -2.05 7.74 -4.90
N PRO A 45 -1.72 8.69 -5.80
CA PRO A 45 -0.38 9.23 -5.89
C PRO A 45 0.06 9.80 -4.54
N PHE A 46 1.33 9.58 -4.18
CA PHE A 46 1.93 10.10 -2.96
C PHE A 46 3.22 10.85 -3.29
N ASP A 47 3.48 11.97 -2.61
CA ASP A 47 4.68 12.77 -2.85
C ASP A 47 5.96 11.92 -2.72
N GLY A 48 6.71 11.84 -3.82
CA GLY A 48 7.94 11.06 -3.90
C GLY A 48 7.79 9.59 -4.27
N ASP A 49 6.59 9.13 -4.66
CA ASP A 49 6.35 7.76 -5.13
C ASP A 49 6.93 7.43 -6.52
N GLN A 50 7.59 8.40 -7.16
CA GLN A 50 8.20 8.27 -8.49
C GLN A 50 7.20 7.86 -9.58
N GLY A 51 5.91 8.12 -9.38
CA GLY A 51 4.83 7.72 -10.29
C GLY A 51 4.50 6.24 -10.23
N ILE A 52 5.02 5.50 -9.26
CA ILE A 52 4.76 4.07 -9.07
C ILE A 52 3.59 3.92 -8.10
N GLN A 53 2.47 3.42 -8.60
CA GLN A 53 1.27 3.18 -7.82
C GLN A 53 1.12 1.70 -7.45
N PHE A 54 0.09 1.37 -6.67
CA PHE A 54 -0.24 -0.01 -6.34
C PHE A 54 -0.56 -0.84 -7.59
N GLU A 55 0.23 -1.89 -7.81
CA GLU A 55 -0.06 -2.97 -8.76
C GLU A 55 -0.11 -4.28 -7.98
N MET A 56 -1.14 -5.09 -8.20
CA MET A 56 -1.28 -6.38 -7.52
C MET A 56 -0.23 -7.38 -8.03
N ARG A 57 0.36 -8.16 -7.13
CA ARG A 57 1.20 -9.31 -7.52
C ARG A 57 0.35 -10.49 -8.02
N ASP A 58 0.88 -11.22 -9.00
CA ASP A 58 0.16 -12.31 -9.69
C ASP A 58 -0.26 -13.46 -8.76
N ASP A 59 0.38 -13.61 -7.60
CA ASP A 59 0.12 -14.66 -6.60
C ASP A 59 -0.71 -14.17 -5.39
N ALA A 60 -1.27 -12.96 -5.45
CA ALA A 60 -2.10 -12.44 -4.38
C ALA A 60 -3.44 -13.20 -4.30
N PRO A 61 -3.84 -13.70 -3.11
CA PRO A 61 -5.16 -14.29 -2.92
C PRO A 61 -6.24 -13.21 -3.12
N LEU A 62 -7.00 -13.34 -4.21
CA LEU A 62 -7.99 -12.35 -4.64
C LEU A 62 -9.09 -12.10 -3.60
N ASP A 63 -9.46 -13.13 -2.84
CA ASP A 63 -10.46 -13.08 -1.77
C ASP A 63 -10.03 -12.18 -0.60
N LEU A 64 -8.76 -12.27 -0.18
CA LEU A 64 -8.22 -11.40 0.87
C LEU A 64 -8.03 -9.96 0.38
N LEU A 65 -7.69 -9.78 -0.89
CA LEU A 65 -7.57 -8.45 -1.46
C LEU A 65 -8.94 -7.78 -1.64
N GLN A 66 -9.97 -8.52 -2.06
CA GLN A 66 -11.31 -7.97 -2.22
C GLN A 66 -11.83 -7.38 -0.89
N TRP A 67 -11.73 -8.13 0.20
CA TRP A 67 -12.09 -7.64 1.53
C TRP A 67 -11.26 -6.40 1.94
N THR A 68 -9.98 -6.39 1.58
CA THR A 68 -9.07 -5.28 1.85
C THR A 68 -9.48 -4.03 1.07
N LEU A 69 -9.85 -4.16 -0.21
CA LEU A 69 -10.30 -3.04 -1.04
C LEU A 69 -11.66 -2.50 -0.57
N GLU A 70 -12.61 -3.39 -0.27
CA GLU A 70 -13.93 -3.04 0.27
C GLU A 70 -13.78 -2.26 1.60
N CYS A 71 -12.90 -2.71 2.49
CA CYS A 71 -12.62 -1.99 3.73
C CYS A 71 -12.00 -0.59 3.51
N LEU A 72 -11.27 -0.34 2.41
CA LEU A 72 -10.76 1.01 2.11
C LEU A 72 -11.87 1.91 1.58
N ASP A 73 -12.74 1.37 0.73
CA ASP A 73 -13.83 2.13 0.12
C ASP A 73 -14.88 2.54 1.18
N ASP A 74 -15.17 1.67 2.17
CA ASP A 74 -16.03 1.99 3.32
C ASP A 74 -15.41 3.02 4.29
N LEU A 75 -14.09 3.26 4.21
CA LEU A 75 -13.36 4.23 5.03
C LEU A 75 -13.10 5.56 4.31
N ALA A 76 -13.32 5.63 3.01
CA ALA A 76 -13.35 6.89 2.29
C ALA A 76 -14.67 7.59 2.65
N PRO A 77 -14.66 8.77 3.30
CA PRO A 77 -15.90 9.53 3.44
C PRO A 77 -16.44 9.78 2.02
N GLU A 78 -17.73 9.51 1.80
CA GLU A 78 -18.40 9.92 0.57
C GLU A 78 -18.05 11.40 0.31
N ALA A 79 -17.51 11.67 -0.87
CA ALA A 79 -16.93 12.96 -1.27
C ALA A 79 -17.91 14.13 -1.18
#